data_AF-A0AAV2HSU2-F1
#
_entry.id   AF-A0AAV2HSU2-F1
#
_cell.length_a   1.000
_cell.length_b   1.000
_cell.length_c   1.000
_cell.angle_alpha   90.00
_cell.angle_beta   90.00
_cell.angle_gamma   90.00
#
_symmetry.space_group_name_H-M   'P 1'
#
loop_
_entity.id
_entity.type
_entity.pdbx_description
1 polymer ?
#
loop_
_entity_poly.entity_id
_entity_poly.type
_entity_poly.pdbx_seq_one_letter_code
_entity_poly.pdbx_strand_id
1 'polypeptide(L)'
;QYSTIDLKNDVNGLYKKSGLKGLGVVFIMSDAQVANEMFLVLINDLLASGEISDLFSDDEMEEILGIMLSECKSVGIPDTRENAWYLFIDKVRKNLKV
;
A
#
# COMPACT_ATOMS: atom_id res chain seq x y z
N GLN A 1 -12.99 -2.98 21.06
CA GLN A 1 -13.36 -3.47 19.72
C GLN A 1 -12.35 -2.88 18.76
N TYR A 2 -11.63 -3.72 18.03
CA TYR A 2 -10.75 -3.24 16.97
C TYR A 2 -11.65 -2.73 15.85
N SER A 3 -11.58 -1.43 15.56
CA SER A 3 -12.47 -0.81 14.58
C SER A 3 -11.87 -0.92 13.19
N THR A 4 -12.70 -0.79 12.17
CA THR A 4 -12.26 -0.72 10.76
C THR A 4 -11.24 0.39 10.50
N ILE A 5 -11.23 1.43 11.34
CA ILE A 5 -10.23 2.51 11.31
C ILE A 5 -8.85 2.03 11.75
N ASP A 6 -8.76 1.23 12.81
CA ASP A 6 -7.50 0.65 13.27
C ASP A 6 -6.89 -0.26 12.20
N LEU A 7 -7.74 -1.05 11.52
CA LEU A 7 -7.34 -1.89 10.39
C LEU A 7 -6.76 -1.07 9.23
N LYS A 8 -7.45 0.00 8.82
CA LYS A 8 -6.98 0.89 7.75
C LYS A 8 -5.60 1.47 8.09
N ASN A 9 -5.41 1.90 9.34
CA ASN A 9 -4.13 2.45 9.79
C ASN A 9 -3.01 1.41 9.76
N ASP A 10 -3.28 0.17 10.20
CA ASP A 10 -2.29 -0.91 10.12
C ASP A 10 -1.93 -1.24 8.67
N VAL A 11 -2.92 -1.37 7.77
CA VAL A 11 -2.69 -1.63 6.34
C VAL A 11 -1.92 -0.49 5.66
N ASN A 12 -2.27 0.77 5.96
CA ASN A 12 -1.54 1.95 5.49
C ASN A 12 -0.06 1.89 5.93
N GLY A 13 0.20 1.57 7.20
CA GLY A 13 1.55 1.39 7.72
C GLY A 13 2.32 0.26 7.02
N LEU A 14 1.66 -0.86 6.69
CA LEU A 14 2.26 -1.98 5.95
C LEU A 14 2.57 -1.60 4.51
N TYR A 15 1.68 -0.87 3.84
CA TYR A 15 1.90 -0.35 2.49
C TYR A 15 3.08 0.63 2.46
N LYS A 16 3.16 1.58 3.40
CA LYS A 16 4.30 2.51 3.47
C LYS A 16 5.62 1.76 3.70
N LYS A 17 5.64 0.73 4.54
CA LYS A 17 6.86 -0.08 4.75
C LYS A 17 7.25 -0.90 3.52
N SER A 18 6.29 -1.52 2.85
CA SER A 18 6.55 -2.36 1.67
C SER A 18 6.85 -1.56 0.41
N GLY A 19 6.13 -0.46 0.19
CA GLY A 19 6.30 0.45 -0.94
C GLY A 19 7.51 1.37 -0.80
N LEU A 20 7.64 2.10 0.33
CA LEU A 20 8.71 3.08 0.49
C LEU A 20 10.05 2.43 0.86
N LYS A 21 10.05 1.55 1.87
CA LYS A 21 11.29 0.92 2.36
C LYS A 21 11.66 -0.37 1.62
N GLY A 22 10.77 -0.89 0.77
CA GLY A 22 11.00 -2.16 0.09
C GLY A 22 11.03 -3.37 1.03
N LEU A 23 10.45 -3.24 2.23
CA LEU A 23 10.45 -4.33 3.20
C LEU A 23 9.44 -5.39 2.78
N GLY A 24 9.88 -6.64 2.70
CA GLY A 24 8.99 -7.79 2.55
C GLY A 24 8.05 -7.86 3.74
N VAL A 25 6.76 -7.63 3.53
CA VAL A 25 5.74 -7.65 4.56
C VAL A 25 4.78 -8.78 4.24
N VAL A 26 4.55 -9.65 5.23
CA VAL A 26 3.50 -10.67 5.16
C VAL A 26 2.37 -10.25 6.07
N PHE A 27 1.17 -10.16 5.52
CA PHE A 27 -0.01 -9.81 6.29
C PHE A 27 -0.71 -11.08 6.77
N ILE A 28 -0.59 -11.36 8.07
CA ILE A 28 -1.18 -12.54 8.70
C ILE A 28 -2.43 -12.10 9.45
N MET A 29 -3.53 -12.79 9.18
CA MET A 29 -4.83 -12.50 9.78
C MET A 29 -5.33 -13.68 10.61
N SER A 30 -6.07 -13.38 11.67
CA SER A 30 -6.75 -14.41 12.49
C SER A 30 -8.19 -14.60 12.02
N ASP A 31 -8.79 -15.78 12.27
CA ASP A 31 -10.18 -16.09 11.88
C ASP A 31 -11.20 -15.08 12.44
N ALA A 32 -10.91 -14.44 13.57
CA ALA A 32 -11.79 -13.39 14.11
C ALA A 32 -11.80 -12.11 13.25
N GLN A 33 -10.74 -11.85 12.48
CA GLN A 33 -10.62 -10.69 11.58
C GLN A 33 -11.16 -10.99 10.17
N VAL A 34 -11.20 -12.26 9.74
CA VAL A 34 -11.75 -12.68 8.43
C VAL A 34 -13.25 -12.44 8.29
N ALA A 35 -13.97 -12.42 9.42
CA ALA A 35 -15.40 -12.17 9.44
C ALA A 35 -15.78 -10.72 9.08
N ASN A 36 -14.79 -9.82 8.94
CA ASN A 36 -15.02 -8.44 8.55
C ASN A 36 -14.98 -8.28 7.03
N GLU A 37 -16.10 -7.89 6.43
CA GLU A 37 -16.24 -7.67 4.98
C GLU A 37 -15.21 -6.67 4.43
N MET A 38 -14.86 -5.65 5.20
CA MET A 38 -13.84 -4.67 4.77
C MET A 38 -12.48 -5.34 4.53
N PHE A 39 -12.16 -6.38 5.29
CA PHE A 39 -10.93 -7.13 5.13
C PHE A 39 -10.90 -7.93 3.83
N LEU A 40 -12.02 -8.57 3.48
CA LEU A 40 -12.15 -9.33 2.23
C LEU A 40 -12.05 -8.41 1.01
N VAL A 41 -12.63 -7.21 1.09
CA VAL A 41 -12.48 -6.18 0.04
C VAL A 41 -11.02 -5.76 -0.10
N LEU A 42 -10.34 -5.46 1.01
CA LEU A 42 -8.92 -5.08 1.00
C LEU A 42 -8.01 -6.16 0.37
N ILE A 43 -8.23 -7.43 0.72
CA ILE A 43 -7.49 -8.56 0.16
C ILE A 43 -7.76 -8.70 -1.34
N ASN A 44 -9.02 -8.58 -1.74
CA ASN A 44 -9.40 -8.69 -3.15
C ASN A 44 -8.80 -7.54 -3.97
N ASP A 45 -8.85 -6.30 -3.48
CA ASP A 45 -8.25 -5.14 -4.13
C ASP A 45 -6.72 -5.30 -4.21
N LEU A 46 -6.08 -5.75 -3.13
CA LEU A 46 -4.64 -6.02 -3.13
C LEU A 46 -4.24 -7.13 -4.12
N LEU A 47 -5.02 -8.20 -4.26
CA LEU A 47 -4.75 -9.25 -5.26
C LEU A 47 -5.05 -8.78 -6.69
N ALA A 48 -6.14 -8.05 -6.88
CA ALA A 48 -6.63 -7.63 -8.19
C ALA A 48 -5.76 -6.51 -8.78
N SER A 49 -5.67 -5.37 -8.11
CA SER A 49 -4.95 -4.18 -8.57
C SER A 49 -3.63 -3.96 -7.83
N GLY A 50 -3.52 -4.43 -6.58
CA GLY A 50 -2.41 -4.08 -5.70
C GLY A 50 -2.54 -2.69 -5.08
N GLU A 51 -3.63 -2.00 -5.37
CA GLU A 51 -3.96 -0.68 -4.83
C GLU A 51 -5.30 -0.76 -4.10
N ILE A 52 -5.36 -0.11 -2.95
CA ILE A 52 -6.60 0.01 -2.18
C ILE A 52 -7.08 1.45 -2.33
N SER A 53 -8.29 1.60 -2.89
CA SER A 53 -8.93 2.92 -2.98
C SER A 53 -9.24 3.45 -1.59
N ASP A 54 -9.07 4.76 -1.39
CA ASP A 54 -9.36 5.43 -0.11
C ASP A 54 -8.45 4.99 1.05
N LEU A 55 -7.30 4.33 0.78
CA LEU A 55 -6.36 3.92 1.83
C LEU A 55 -5.56 5.09 2.40
N PHE A 56 -5.20 6.03 1.54
CA PHE A 56 -4.39 7.20 1.85
C PHE A 56 -5.22 8.46 1.68
N SER A 57 -5.02 9.44 2.56
CA SER A 57 -5.51 10.80 2.30
C SER A 57 -4.70 11.47 1.19
N ASP A 58 -5.22 12.56 0.62
CA ASP A 58 -4.51 13.37 -0.37
C ASP A 58 -3.11 13.79 0.11
N ASP A 59 -2.98 14.22 1.37
CA ASP A 59 -1.68 14.56 1.98
C ASP A 59 -0.71 13.38 1.99
N GLU A 60 -1.18 12.18 2.34
CA GLU A 60 -0.35 10.97 2.37
C GLU A 60 0.05 10.51 0.96
N MET A 61 -0.87 10.66 -0.01
CA MET A 61 -0.55 10.40 -1.41
C MET A 61 0.54 11.34 -1.90
N GLU A 62 0.49 12.63 -1.58
CA GLU A 62 1.55 13.58 -1.94
C GLU A 62 2.89 13.25 -1.27
N GLU A 63 2.89 12.81 -0.01
CA GLU A 63 4.11 12.33 0.67
C GLU A 63 4.72 11.12 -0.05
N ILE A 64 3.90 10.11 -0.36
CA ILE A 64 4.32 8.89 -1.06
C ILE A 64 4.85 9.24 -2.45
N LEU A 65 4.13 10.06 -3.20
CA LEU A 65 4.54 10.52 -4.52
C LEU A 65 5.84 11.30 -4.44
N GLY A 66 6.03 12.18 -3.46
CA GLY A 66 7.28 12.92 -3.28
C GLY A 66 8.49 12.00 -3.09
N ILE A 67 8.35 10.97 -2.26
CA ILE A 67 9.41 9.96 -2.06
C ILE A 67 9.62 9.13 -3.33
N MET A 68 8.54 8.72 -3.98
CA MET A 68 8.59 7.89 -5.19
C MET A 68 9.14 8.63 -6.40
N LEU A 69 8.90 9.94 -6.53
CA LEU A 69 9.52 10.79 -7.54
C LEU A 69 11.04 10.87 -7.35
N SER A 70 11.49 10.97 -6.10
CA SER A 70 12.92 10.90 -5.75
C SER A 70 13.54 9.56 -6.15
N GLU A 71 12.83 8.45 -5.89
CA GLU A 71 13.22 7.11 -6.33
C GLU A 71 13.19 6.95 -7.86
N CYS A 72 12.18 7.45 -8.56
CA CYS A 72 12.12 7.45 -10.02
C CYS A 72 13.35 8.14 -10.62
N LYS A 73 13.73 9.30 -10.06
CA LYS A 73 14.94 10.01 -10.46
C LYS A 73 16.22 9.20 -10.20
N SER A 74 16.27 8.46 -9.09
CA SER A 74 17.37 7.55 -8.74
C SER A 74 17.48 6.36 -9.71
N VAL A 75 16.34 5.82 -10.14
CA VAL A 75 16.23 4.69 -11.08
C VAL A 75 16.37 5.14 -12.55
N GLY A 76 16.35 6.45 -12.82
CA GLY A 76 16.45 7.03 -14.17
C GLY A 76 15.13 7.03 -14.95
N ILE A 77 14.00 6.93 -14.24
CA ILE A 77 12.63 6.98 -14.77
C ILE A 77 12.13 8.44 -14.71
N PRO A 78 11.34 8.92 -15.69
CA PRO A 78 10.76 10.26 -15.64
C PRO A 78 9.98 10.49 -14.36
N ASP A 79 10.22 11.63 -13.71
CA ASP A 79 9.61 12.10 -12.47
C ASP A 79 8.18 12.62 -12.69
N THR A 80 7.33 11.75 -13.25
CA THR A 80 5.89 12.00 -13.36
C THR A 80 5.14 11.31 -12.24
N ARG A 81 4.03 11.91 -11.79
CA ARG A 81 3.17 11.33 -10.74
C ARG A 81 2.69 9.92 -11.10
N GLU A 82 2.35 9.69 -12.37
CA GLU A 82 1.92 8.39 -12.87
C GLU A 82 3.02 7.34 -12.75
N ASN A 83 4.26 7.66 -13.14
CA ASN A 83 5.38 6.72 -13.01
C ASN A 83 5.74 6.44 -11.56
N ALA A 84 5.73 7.47 -10.72
CA ALA A 84 5.97 7.34 -9.28
C ALA A 84 4.92 6.43 -8.63
N TRP A 85 3.65 6.61 -8.97
CA TRP A 85 2.56 5.76 -8.49
C TRP A 85 2.70 4.32 -8.99
N TYR A 86 2.98 4.13 -10.28
CA TYR A 86 3.18 2.81 -10.86
C TYR A 86 4.33 2.06 -10.18
N LEU A 87 5.46 2.73 -9.94
CA LEU A 87 6.62 2.16 -9.27
C LEU A 87 6.32 1.83 -7.80
N PHE A 88 5.51 2.65 -7.13
CA PHE A 88 5.02 2.36 -5.79
C PHE A 88 4.19 1.07 -5.75
N ILE A 89 3.18 0.96 -6.61
CA ILE A 89 2.32 -0.21 -6.66
C ILE A 89 3.10 -1.47 -7.05
N ASP A 90 4.03 -1.38 -8.00
CA ASP A 90 4.91 -2.51 -8.36
C ASP A 90 5.74 -3.00 -7.17
N LYS A 91 6.33 -2.08 -6.40
CA LYS A 91 7.06 -2.42 -5.17
C LYS A 91 6.16 -3.04 -4.11
N VAL A 92 4.98 -2.48 -3.90
CA VAL A 92 4.03 -3.03 -2.93
C VAL A 92 3.64 -4.45 -3.36
N ARG A 93 3.28 -4.71 -4.62
CA ARG A 93 2.91 -6.07 -5.08
C ARG A 93 4.06 -7.08 -4.98
N LYS A 94 5.30 -6.62 -5.16
CA LYS A 94 6.49 -7.48 -4.99
C LYS A 94 6.74 -7.82 -3.53
N ASN A 95 6.65 -6.85 -2.64
CA ASN A 95 7.05 -6.98 -1.24
C ASN A 95 5.93 -7.37 -0.29
N LEU A 96 4.70 -7.00 -0.58
CA LEU A 96 3.52 -7.34 0.21
C LEU A 96 2.98 -8.69 -0.27
N LYS A 97 2.97 -9.66 0.64
CA LYS A 97 2.33 -10.96 0.44
C LYS A 97 1.24 -11.14 1.49
N VAL A 98 0.13 -11.72 1.05
CA VAL A 98 -1.00 -12.15 1.87
C VAL A 98 -0.98 -13.65 1.92
#